data_AF-A0A087M987-F1
#
_entry.id   AF-A0A087M987-F1
#
_cell.length_a   1.000
_cell.length_b   1.000
_cell.length_c   1.000
_cell.angle_alpha   90.00
_cell.angle_beta   90.00
_cell.angle_gamma   90.00
#
_symmetry.space_group_name_H-M   'P 1'
#
loop_
_entity.id
_entity.type
_entity.pdbx_description
1 polymer ?
#
loop_
_entity_poly.entity_id
_entity_poly.type
_entity_poly.pdbx_seq_one_letter_code
_entity_poly.pdbx_strand_id
1 'polypeptide(L)'
;MQKEEKSNLFDNRFGGSIAIRGFEFQFLYSCYSILQELNEQDLSKKIGLERLEDLDIIHKNEYVQLKTSSKDIDASFFTKTNILKNFVELYKSDKTSNFKLVHNSNISNGYLKKLENKKIDKDTLEHWAEKINELDTNLNIDVRDFLSRISFEKTTEKELYSKSKKLILEKFNLTLGSEETFLFALLHHILIWSKERKEVTYTDLLKVIQFVKDSASKTSTLEAINKNYISKISFKKQTNGENFDNYFDGKAARPEHIINDLPIRREYWEEKILASLYECKFHSKFPAVSQTCFHFFNGE
;
A
#
# COMPACT_ATOMS: atom_id res chain seq x y z
N MET A 1 11.23 -39.26 -22.61
CA MET A 1 10.86 -38.04 -23.38
C MET A 1 9.46 -37.48 -23.04
N GLN A 2 8.33 -37.87 -23.66
CA GLN A 2 7.04 -37.18 -23.39
C GLN A 2 6.49 -37.31 -21.95
N LYS A 3 6.93 -38.32 -21.18
CA LYS A 3 6.51 -38.53 -19.78
C LYS A 3 7.34 -37.72 -18.78
N GLU A 4 8.61 -37.44 -19.10
CA GLU A 4 9.52 -36.60 -18.29
C GLU A 4 9.22 -35.11 -18.48
N GLU A 5 8.87 -34.67 -19.70
CA GLU A 5 8.46 -33.27 -19.94
C GLU A 5 7.15 -32.92 -19.22
N LYS A 6 6.21 -33.87 -19.12
CA LYS A 6 4.97 -33.67 -18.35
C LYS A 6 5.23 -33.56 -16.85
N SER A 7 6.08 -34.41 -16.25
CA SER A 7 6.37 -34.30 -14.81
C SER A 7 7.02 -32.96 -14.48
N ASN A 8 7.95 -32.50 -15.32
CA ASN A 8 8.62 -31.22 -15.18
C ASN A 8 7.63 -30.03 -15.26
N LEU A 9 6.58 -30.12 -16.10
CA LEU A 9 5.54 -29.10 -16.18
C LEU A 9 4.65 -29.04 -14.93
N PHE A 10 4.33 -30.19 -14.32
CA PHE A 10 3.54 -30.25 -13.08
C PHE A 10 4.33 -29.79 -11.86
N ASP A 11 5.62 -30.14 -11.78
CA ASP A 11 6.52 -29.69 -10.70
C ASP A 11 6.75 -28.17 -10.76
N ASN A 12 6.90 -27.60 -11.97
CA ASN A 12 6.97 -26.15 -12.17
C ASN A 12 5.66 -25.42 -11.79
N ARG A 13 4.49 -26.07 -12.00
CA ARG A 13 3.19 -25.52 -11.57
C ARG A 13 2.98 -25.63 -10.06
N PHE A 14 3.54 -26.65 -9.41
CA PHE A 14 3.56 -26.77 -7.95
C PHE A 14 4.40 -25.66 -7.30
N GLY A 15 5.53 -25.30 -7.92
CA GLY A 15 6.37 -24.19 -7.47
C GLY A 15 5.63 -22.86 -7.37
N GLY A 16 4.76 -22.55 -8.35
CA GLY A 16 3.93 -21.34 -8.34
C GLY A 16 2.94 -21.29 -7.16
N SER A 17 2.26 -22.40 -6.87
CA SER A 17 1.34 -22.51 -5.73
C SER A 17 2.08 -22.36 -4.39
N ILE A 18 3.28 -22.95 -4.28
CA ILE A 18 4.14 -22.83 -3.08
C ILE A 18 4.59 -21.38 -2.88
N ALA A 19 4.97 -20.68 -3.96
CA ALA A 19 5.36 -19.27 -3.88
C ALA A 19 4.20 -18.38 -3.40
N ILE A 20 2.98 -18.61 -3.90
CA ILE A 20 1.78 -17.87 -3.48
C ILE A 20 1.51 -18.06 -1.98
N ARG A 21 1.64 -19.29 -1.46
CA ARG A 21 1.51 -19.55 -0.02
C ARG A 21 2.59 -18.83 0.80
N GLY A 22 3.82 -18.81 0.29
CA GLY A 22 4.92 -18.04 0.90
C GLY A 22 4.59 -16.56 1.01
N PHE A 23 4.05 -15.97 -0.06
CA PHE A 23 3.60 -14.58 -0.06
C PHE A 23 2.44 -14.33 0.89
N GLU A 24 1.43 -15.21 0.91
CA GLU A 24 0.31 -15.13 1.85
C GLU A 24 0.79 -15.09 3.30
N PHE A 25 1.68 -16.00 3.69
CA PHE A 25 2.30 -16.00 5.02
C PHE A 25 3.00 -14.67 5.33
N GLN A 26 3.77 -14.15 4.36
CA GLN A 26 4.51 -12.90 4.50
C GLN A 26 3.60 -11.68 4.69
N PHE A 27 2.53 -11.58 3.89
CA PHE A 27 1.54 -10.52 4.03
C PHE A 27 0.83 -10.59 5.39
N LEU A 28 0.43 -11.79 5.81
CA LEU A 28 -0.28 -11.99 7.07
C LEU A 28 0.60 -11.64 8.27
N TYR A 29 1.87 -12.04 8.28
CA TYR A 29 2.78 -11.69 9.37
C TYR A 29 3.07 -10.18 9.40
N SER A 30 3.24 -9.56 8.24
CA SER A 30 3.41 -8.11 8.14
C SER A 30 2.20 -7.35 8.69
N CYS A 31 0.99 -7.81 8.35
CA CYS A 31 -0.26 -7.25 8.84
C CYS A 31 -0.36 -7.38 10.37
N TYR A 32 -0.11 -8.59 10.88
CA TYR A 32 -0.09 -8.86 12.31
C TYR A 32 0.91 -7.96 13.04
N SER A 33 2.14 -7.82 12.53
CA SER A 33 3.19 -6.99 13.13
C SER A 33 2.81 -5.51 13.16
N ILE A 34 2.27 -4.97 12.07
CA ILE A 34 1.76 -3.59 11.99
C ILE A 34 0.63 -3.35 13.00
N LEU A 35 -0.29 -4.31 13.13
CA LEU A 35 -1.39 -4.23 14.08
C LEU A 35 -0.92 -4.33 15.53
N GLN A 36 0.08 -5.18 15.80
CA GLN A 36 0.59 -5.43 17.14
C GLN A 36 1.48 -4.29 17.65
N GLU A 37 2.37 -3.76 16.81
CA GLU A 37 3.42 -2.84 17.25
C GLU A 37 3.02 -1.37 17.22
N LEU A 38 2.33 -0.94 16.16
CA LEU A 38 1.97 0.47 15.96
C LEU A 38 0.73 0.79 16.79
N ASN A 39 0.67 1.88 17.53
CA ASN A 39 -0.53 2.23 18.29
C ASN A 39 -0.68 3.74 18.48
N GLU A 40 -1.83 4.17 18.99
CA GLU A 40 -2.12 5.59 19.20
C GLU A 40 -1.31 6.23 20.34
N GLN A 41 -0.80 5.43 21.28
CA GLN A 41 -0.08 5.91 22.45
C GLN A 41 1.34 6.36 22.09
N ASP A 42 1.93 5.77 21.04
CA ASP A 42 3.26 6.09 20.57
C ASP A 42 3.32 6.15 19.05
N LEU A 43 3.15 7.39 18.54
CA LEU A 43 3.18 7.69 17.11
C LEU A 43 4.60 7.70 16.51
N SER A 44 5.64 7.59 17.34
CA SER A 44 7.02 7.56 16.87
C SER A 44 7.42 6.19 16.31
N LYS A 45 6.66 5.13 16.66
CA LYS A 45 6.92 3.77 16.19
C LYS A 45 6.69 3.63 14.70
N LYS A 46 7.58 2.84 14.09
CA LYS A 46 7.58 2.57 12.66
C LYS A 46 7.97 1.13 12.40
N ILE A 47 7.45 0.59 11.31
CA ILE A 47 7.90 -0.68 10.74
C ILE A 47 8.37 -0.44 9.31
N GLY A 48 9.63 -0.74 9.02
CA GLY A 48 10.16 -0.75 7.65
C GLY A 48 9.70 -2.01 6.92
N LEU A 49 9.14 -1.85 5.72
CA LEU A 49 8.81 -2.95 4.83
C LEU A 49 9.78 -2.94 3.64
N GLU A 50 11.03 -3.37 3.81
CA GLU A 50 12.04 -3.31 2.74
C GLU A 50 11.71 -4.20 1.55
N ARG A 51 11.25 -5.41 1.86
CA ARG A 51 10.74 -6.41 0.92
C ARG A 51 9.57 -7.10 1.59
N LEU A 52 8.83 -7.88 0.84
CA LEU A 52 7.75 -8.67 1.43
C LEU A 52 8.26 -9.71 2.46
N GLU A 53 9.49 -10.19 2.27
CA GLU A 53 10.11 -11.18 3.14
C GLU A 53 10.87 -10.60 4.35
N ASP A 54 11.11 -9.29 4.38
CA ASP A 54 11.94 -8.64 5.42
C ASP A 54 11.21 -7.45 6.04
N LEU A 55 11.18 -7.40 7.37
CA LEU A 55 10.57 -6.32 8.14
C LEU A 55 11.52 -5.79 9.19
N ASP A 56 11.53 -4.47 9.34
CA ASP A 56 12.35 -3.78 10.32
C ASP A 56 11.46 -3.18 11.41
N ILE A 57 11.52 -3.74 12.62
CA ILE A 57 10.82 -3.18 13.78
C ILE A 57 11.73 -2.14 14.43
N ILE A 58 11.66 -0.92 13.90
CA ILE A 58 12.65 0.14 14.13
C ILE A 58 12.83 0.47 15.61
N HIS A 59 11.74 0.58 16.39
CA HIS A 59 11.82 0.91 17.83
C HIS A 59 12.42 -0.20 18.69
N LYS A 60 12.55 -1.43 18.16
CA LYS A 60 13.21 -2.56 18.85
C LYS A 60 14.61 -2.85 18.31
N ASN A 61 15.05 -2.10 17.30
CA ASN A 61 16.20 -2.42 16.47
C ASN A 61 16.21 -3.91 16.08
N GLU A 62 15.08 -4.42 15.59
CA GLU A 62 14.88 -5.84 15.30
C GLU A 62 14.59 -6.05 13.81
N TYR A 63 15.45 -6.83 13.16
CA TYR A 63 15.33 -7.24 11.77
C TYR A 63 14.67 -8.61 11.70
N VAL A 64 13.53 -8.67 11.02
CA VAL A 64 12.71 -9.87 10.92
C VAL A 64 12.76 -10.40 9.50
N GLN A 65 13.13 -11.67 9.35
CA GLN A 65 13.12 -12.35 8.07
C GLN A 65 12.08 -13.49 8.08
N LEU A 66 11.22 -13.50 7.07
CA LEU A 66 10.07 -14.41 6.96
C LEU A 66 10.35 -15.51 5.95
N LYS A 67 10.28 -16.78 6.39
CA LYS A 67 10.51 -17.93 5.51
C LYS A 67 9.49 -19.04 5.73
N THR A 68 8.95 -19.55 4.64
CA THR A 68 8.06 -20.72 4.64
C THR A 68 8.77 -21.95 4.10
N SER A 69 8.46 -23.12 4.65
CA SER A 69 8.93 -24.40 4.10
C SER A 69 7.87 -25.49 4.27
N SER A 70 7.78 -26.38 3.28
CA SER A 70 6.94 -27.58 3.35
C SER A 70 7.58 -28.72 4.15
N LYS A 71 8.87 -28.59 4.45
CA LYS A 71 9.66 -29.53 5.25
C LYS A 71 10.18 -28.83 6.51
N ASP A 72 10.61 -29.62 7.48
CA ASP A 72 11.33 -29.08 8.62
C ASP A 72 12.59 -28.33 8.16
N ILE A 73 12.93 -27.26 8.87
CA ILE A 73 14.11 -26.43 8.59
C ILE A 73 15.27 -26.85 9.49
N ASP A 74 16.48 -26.79 8.95
CA ASP A 74 17.72 -27.17 9.62
C ASP A 74 18.83 -26.14 9.40
N ALA A 75 20.03 -26.41 9.90
CA ALA A 75 21.19 -25.52 9.72
C ALA A 75 21.57 -25.34 8.22
N SER A 76 21.29 -26.35 7.38
CA SER A 76 21.51 -26.25 5.93
C SER A 76 20.54 -25.26 5.29
N PHE A 77 19.27 -25.31 5.68
CA PHE A 77 18.27 -24.33 5.26
C PHE A 77 18.69 -22.92 5.65
N PHE A 78 19.13 -22.70 6.90
CA PHE A 78 19.53 -21.39 7.42
C PHE A 78 20.70 -20.76 6.64
N THR A 79 21.63 -21.59 6.19
CA THR A 79 22.79 -21.16 5.37
C THR A 79 22.43 -21.00 3.89
N LYS A 80 21.78 -21.99 3.26
CA LYS A 80 21.46 -21.99 1.82
C LYS A 80 20.43 -20.96 1.39
N THR A 81 19.55 -20.53 2.31
CA THR A 81 18.54 -19.50 2.02
C THR A 81 19.01 -18.08 2.31
N ASN A 82 20.33 -17.91 2.53
CA ASN A 82 20.99 -16.64 2.84
C ASN A 82 20.53 -15.95 4.12
N ILE A 83 19.78 -16.62 5.01
CA ILE A 83 19.33 -16.01 6.27
C ILE A 83 20.55 -15.68 7.15
N LEU A 84 21.46 -16.65 7.34
CA LEU A 84 22.70 -16.41 8.08
C LEU A 84 23.51 -15.25 7.46
N LYS A 85 23.63 -15.23 6.14
CA LYS A 85 24.37 -14.19 5.41
C LYS A 85 23.79 -12.81 5.65
N ASN A 86 22.48 -12.65 5.47
CA ASN A 86 21.80 -11.38 5.66
C ASN A 86 21.96 -10.87 7.10
N PHE A 87 21.77 -11.74 8.10
CA PHE A 87 21.93 -11.37 9.50
C PHE A 87 23.37 -10.96 9.84
N VAL A 88 24.36 -11.67 9.30
CA VAL A 88 25.77 -11.30 9.48
C VAL A 88 26.08 -9.93 8.85
N GLU A 89 25.60 -9.67 7.63
CA GLU A 89 25.80 -8.38 6.94
C GLU A 89 25.16 -7.20 7.69
N LEU A 90 23.95 -7.41 8.24
CA LEU A 90 23.29 -6.40 9.07
C LEU A 90 24.01 -6.19 10.40
N TYR A 91 24.46 -7.26 11.07
CA TYR A 91 25.22 -7.16 12.32
C TYR A 91 26.56 -6.42 12.14
N LYS A 92 27.22 -6.58 10.99
CA LYS A 92 28.42 -5.80 10.65
C LYS A 92 28.12 -4.29 10.64
N SER A 93 26.94 -3.93 10.13
CA SER A 93 26.53 -2.53 9.97
C SER A 93 26.07 -1.94 11.31
N ASP A 94 25.34 -2.71 12.10
CA ASP A 94 24.93 -2.35 13.46
C ASP A 94 24.97 -3.56 14.40
N LYS A 95 25.94 -3.56 15.32
CA LYS A 95 26.15 -4.63 16.30
C LYS A 95 25.09 -4.67 17.40
N THR A 96 24.26 -3.64 17.51
CA THR A 96 23.18 -3.59 18.51
C THR A 96 21.88 -4.23 18.02
N SER A 97 21.82 -4.57 16.73
CA SER A 97 20.68 -5.19 16.06
C SER A 97 20.27 -6.52 16.67
N ASN A 98 18.97 -6.75 16.76
CA ASN A 98 18.37 -8.04 17.04
C ASN A 98 17.88 -8.67 15.73
N PHE A 99 17.91 -10.00 15.65
CA PHE A 99 17.48 -10.72 14.46
C PHE A 99 16.39 -11.71 14.81
N LYS A 100 15.39 -11.85 13.94
CA LYS A 100 14.30 -12.81 14.13
C LYS A 100 14.02 -13.56 12.85
N LEU A 101 14.09 -14.89 12.92
CA LEU A 101 13.57 -15.75 11.87
C LEU A 101 12.15 -16.18 12.21
N VAL A 102 11.18 -15.83 11.37
CA VAL A 102 9.79 -16.26 11.51
C VAL A 102 9.50 -17.31 10.46
N HIS A 103 8.90 -18.43 10.87
CA HIS A 103 8.64 -19.56 9.98
C HIS A 103 7.37 -20.33 10.32
N ASN A 104 6.90 -21.14 9.36
CA ASN A 104 5.73 -22.02 9.51
C ASN A 104 6.05 -23.51 9.70
N SER A 105 7.32 -23.89 9.64
CA SER A 105 7.77 -25.29 9.73
C SER A 105 8.32 -25.64 11.13
N ASN A 106 8.59 -26.91 11.42
CA ASN A 106 9.38 -27.26 12.61
C ASN A 106 10.88 -27.07 12.34
N ILE A 107 11.65 -26.91 13.40
CA ILE A 107 13.12 -26.97 13.33
C ILE A 107 13.56 -28.39 13.66
N SER A 108 14.30 -29.03 12.76
CA SER A 108 14.88 -30.36 12.98
C SER A 108 15.95 -30.33 14.06
N ASN A 109 16.14 -31.45 14.77
CA ASN A 109 17.21 -31.60 15.76
C ASN A 109 18.58 -31.33 15.12
N GLY A 110 19.42 -30.54 15.80
CA GLY A 110 20.75 -30.16 15.32
C GLY A 110 21.18 -28.77 15.82
N TYR A 111 22.18 -28.18 15.17
CA TYR A 111 22.74 -26.88 15.57
C TYR A 111 21.72 -25.74 15.51
N LEU A 112 20.79 -25.76 14.54
CA LEU A 112 19.72 -24.75 14.47
C LEU A 112 18.74 -24.88 15.64
N LYS A 113 18.36 -26.11 16.03
CA LYS A 113 17.50 -26.33 17.21
C LYS A 113 18.19 -25.92 18.51
N LYS A 114 19.51 -26.16 18.62
CA LYS A 114 20.30 -25.68 19.76
C LYS A 114 20.30 -24.14 19.82
N LEU A 115 20.47 -23.48 18.67
CA LEU A 115 20.41 -22.02 18.56
C LEU A 115 19.03 -21.45 18.94
N GLU A 116 17.94 -22.05 18.45
CA GLU A 116 16.55 -21.69 18.83
C GLU A 116 16.36 -21.74 20.35
N ASN A 117 16.85 -22.79 21.00
CA ASN A 117 16.78 -22.96 22.44
C ASN A 117 17.81 -22.16 23.23
N LYS A 118 18.60 -21.29 22.57
CA LYS A 118 19.71 -20.52 23.17
C LYS A 118 20.76 -21.39 23.87
N LYS A 119 20.92 -22.65 23.45
CA LYS A 119 21.92 -23.59 23.97
C LYS A 119 23.19 -23.51 23.12
N ILE A 120 24.04 -22.53 23.39
CA ILE A 120 25.29 -22.29 22.66
C ILE A 120 26.44 -23.01 23.39
N ASP A 121 26.54 -24.32 23.19
CA ASP A 121 27.70 -25.11 23.62
C ASP A 121 28.92 -24.87 22.71
N LYS A 122 30.08 -25.41 23.09
CA LYS A 122 31.34 -25.22 22.36
C LYS A 122 31.21 -25.70 20.91
N ASP A 123 30.66 -26.88 20.70
CA ASP A 123 30.48 -27.48 19.36
C ASP A 123 29.54 -26.64 18.48
N THR A 124 28.47 -26.09 19.05
CA THR A 124 27.54 -25.20 18.33
C THR A 124 28.20 -23.88 17.96
N LEU A 125 29.02 -23.34 18.85
CA LEU A 125 29.78 -22.12 18.58
C LEU A 125 30.80 -22.34 17.45
N GLU A 126 31.55 -23.45 17.50
CA GLU A 126 32.51 -23.83 16.45
C GLU A 126 31.82 -24.03 15.11
N HIS A 127 30.69 -24.76 15.07
CA HIS A 127 29.93 -24.96 13.84
C HIS A 127 29.48 -23.64 13.19
N TRP A 128 28.91 -22.72 13.97
CA TRP A 128 28.45 -21.44 13.42
C TRP A 128 29.61 -20.51 13.08
N ALA A 129 30.71 -20.54 13.83
CA ALA A 129 31.92 -19.80 13.49
C ALA A 129 32.50 -20.27 12.14
N GLU A 130 32.56 -21.58 11.90
CA GLU A 130 32.93 -22.14 10.59
C GLU A 130 32.00 -21.64 9.48
N LYS A 131 30.68 -21.69 9.69
CA LYS A 131 29.71 -21.20 8.70
C LYS A 131 29.79 -19.70 8.43
N ILE A 132 30.15 -18.90 9.43
CA ILE A 132 30.36 -17.46 9.26
C ILE A 132 31.68 -17.19 8.52
N ASN A 133 32.75 -17.93 8.85
CA ASN A 133 34.03 -17.83 8.16
C ASN A 133 33.95 -18.27 6.68
N GLU A 134 33.08 -19.24 6.36
CA GLU A 134 32.77 -19.62 4.96
C GLU A 134 32.13 -18.46 4.16
N LEU A 135 31.41 -17.55 4.82
CA LEU A 135 30.78 -16.40 4.16
C LEU A 135 31.77 -15.28 3.87
N ASP A 136 32.69 -15.01 4.80
CA ASP A 136 33.77 -14.03 4.64
C ASP A 136 34.87 -14.33 5.66
N THR A 137 36.10 -14.58 5.19
CA THR A 137 37.22 -15.03 6.03
C THR A 137 37.84 -13.92 6.88
N ASN A 138 37.54 -12.64 6.61
CA ASN A 138 38.07 -11.48 7.33
C ASN A 138 37.11 -10.93 8.40
N LEU A 139 36.12 -11.73 8.76
CA LEU A 139 35.04 -11.36 9.67
C LEU A 139 35.50 -11.29 11.13
N ASN A 140 35.83 -10.09 11.60
CA ASN A 140 36.04 -9.83 13.03
C ASN A 140 34.69 -9.58 13.74
N ILE A 141 33.87 -10.62 13.85
CA ILE A 141 32.60 -10.62 14.60
C ILE A 141 32.76 -11.43 15.88
N ASP A 142 32.19 -10.93 16.98
CA ASP A 142 31.92 -11.75 18.16
C ASP A 142 30.75 -12.70 17.85
N VAL A 143 31.09 -13.92 17.44
CA VAL A 143 30.11 -14.95 17.06
C VAL A 143 29.15 -15.25 18.21
N ARG A 144 29.62 -15.21 19.46
CA ARG A 144 28.77 -15.51 20.61
C ARG A 144 27.75 -14.40 20.85
N ASP A 145 28.17 -13.14 20.79
CA ASP A 145 27.25 -11.99 20.88
C ASP A 145 26.25 -12.02 19.72
N PHE A 146 26.71 -12.22 18.48
CA PHE A 146 25.85 -12.33 17.30
C PHE A 146 24.77 -13.41 17.44
N LEU A 147 25.16 -14.65 17.78
CA LEU A 147 24.21 -15.76 17.95
C LEU A 147 23.20 -15.49 19.09
N SER A 148 23.64 -14.79 20.14
CA SER A 148 22.75 -14.43 21.26
C SER A 148 21.60 -13.50 20.83
N ARG A 149 21.77 -12.73 19.76
CA ARG A 149 20.80 -11.77 19.21
C ARG A 149 19.79 -12.38 18.23
N ILE A 150 20.01 -13.63 17.80
CA ILE A 150 19.12 -14.33 16.85
C ILE A 150 17.99 -15.03 17.62
N SER A 151 16.75 -14.67 17.33
CA SER A 151 15.53 -15.27 17.87
C SER A 151 14.72 -15.97 16.77
N PHE A 152 13.77 -16.81 17.19
CA PHE A 152 12.93 -17.60 16.30
C PHE A 152 11.48 -17.48 16.73
N GLU A 153 10.59 -17.41 15.75
CA GLU A 153 9.14 -17.45 15.98
C GLU A 153 8.50 -18.43 15.01
N LYS A 154 7.83 -19.45 15.56
CA LYS A 154 7.01 -20.37 14.79
C LYS A 154 5.55 -19.93 14.85
N THR A 155 4.93 -19.72 13.69
CA THR A 155 3.49 -19.46 13.58
C THR A 155 2.93 -19.96 12.26
N THR A 156 1.61 -19.93 12.09
CA THR A 156 0.94 -20.37 10.86
C THR A 156 0.06 -19.27 10.30
N GLU A 157 -0.24 -19.35 9.01
CA GLU A 157 -1.16 -18.46 8.30
C GLU A 157 -2.52 -18.40 9.01
N LYS A 158 -3.02 -19.55 9.48
CA LYS A 158 -4.28 -19.64 10.23
C LYS A 158 -4.24 -18.86 11.55
N GLU A 159 -3.14 -18.98 12.30
CA GLU A 159 -2.95 -18.24 13.55
C GLU A 159 -2.84 -16.74 13.30
N LEU A 160 -2.05 -16.35 12.30
CA LEU A 160 -1.86 -14.94 11.92
C LEU A 160 -3.17 -14.31 11.45
N TYR A 161 -3.95 -15.03 10.64
CA TYR A 161 -5.26 -14.60 10.19
C TYR A 161 -6.20 -14.35 11.38
N SER A 162 -6.32 -15.32 12.29
CA SER A 162 -7.17 -15.22 13.48
C SER A 162 -6.75 -14.09 14.41
N LYS A 163 -5.45 -13.98 14.72
CA LYS A 163 -4.89 -12.92 15.57
C LYS A 163 -5.09 -11.53 14.95
N SER A 164 -4.87 -11.39 13.65
CA SER A 164 -5.04 -10.12 12.94
C SER A 164 -6.49 -9.66 12.94
N LYS A 165 -7.45 -10.57 12.65
CA LYS A 165 -8.89 -10.29 12.74
C LYS A 165 -9.28 -9.77 14.13
N LYS A 166 -8.81 -10.44 15.18
CA LYS A 166 -9.05 -10.05 16.57
C LYS A 166 -8.49 -8.66 16.89
N LEU A 167 -7.23 -8.42 16.54
CA LEU A 167 -6.57 -7.12 16.77
C LEU A 167 -7.27 -5.98 16.03
N ILE A 168 -7.70 -6.21 14.79
CA ILE A 168 -8.44 -5.21 14.00
C ILE A 168 -9.74 -4.79 14.71
N LEU A 169 -10.52 -5.76 15.19
CA LEU A 169 -11.78 -5.49 15.90
C LEU A 169 -11.54 -4.70 17.18
N GLU A 170 -10.62 -5.19 18.02
CA GLU A 170 -10.35 -4.63 19.35
C GLU A 170 -9.75 -3.22 19.25
N LYS A 171 -8.77 -3.02 18.36
CA LYS A 171 -8.01 -1.79 18.27
C LYS A 171 -8.77 -0.63 17.63
N PHE A 172 -9.72 -0.92 16.75
CA PHE A 172 -10.47 0.11 16.02
C PHE A 172 -11.96 0.17 16.39
N ASN A 173 -12.36 -0.60 17.41
CA ASN A 173 -13.71 -0.72 17.93
C ASN A 173 -14.74 -0.95 16.80
N LEU A 174 -14.52 -2.00 16.02
CA LEU A 174 -15.31 -2.33 14.84
C LEU A 174 -16.40 -3.35 15.15
N THR A 175 -17.46 -3.36 14.35
CA THR A 175 -18.53 -4.35 14.48
C THR A 175 -18.06 -5.72 14.01
N LEU A 176 -18.42 -6.77 14.77
CA LEU A 176 -18.23 -8.17 14.38
C LEU A 176 -18.80 -8.43 12.98
N GLY A 177 -18.02 -9.13 12.15
CA GLY A 177 -18.34 -9.45 10.76
C GLY A 177 -17.74 -8.45 9.75
N SER A 178 -17.21 -7.31 10.19
CA SER A 178 -16.57 -6.34 9.29
C SER A 178 -15.08 -6.59 9.09
N GLU A 179 -14.45 -7.38 9.96
CA GLU A 179 -13.00 -7.45 10.07
C GLU A 179 -12.28 -8.00 8.81
N GLU A 180 -12.95 -8.81 7.99
CA GLU A 180 -12.36 -9.35 6.76
C GLU A 180 -12.16 -8.27 5.71
N THR A 181 -13.10 -7.33 5.59
CA THR A 181 -12.97 -6.19 4.68
C THR A 181 -11.77 -5.33 5.06
N PHE A 182 -11.58 -5.07 6.35
CA PHE A 182 -10.43 -4.32 6.84
C PHE A 182 -9.12 -5.10 6.65
N LEU A 183 -9.12 -6.41 6.95
CA LEU A 183 -7.95 -7.25 6.75
C LEU A 183 -7.50 -7.26 5.30
N PHE A 184 -8.41 -7.48 4.34
CA PHE A 184 -8.05 -7.49 2.92
C PHE A 184 -7.57 -6.14 2.42
N ALA A 185 -8.17 -5.04 2.89
CA ALA A 185 -7.67 -3.70 2.58
C ALA A 185 -6.24 -3.50 3.11
N LEU A 186 -5.96 -3.93 4.34
CA LEU A 186 -4.61 -3.85 4.91
C LEU A 186 -3.60 -4.72 4.14
N LEU A 187 -3.95 -5.95 3.80
CA LEU A 187 -3.07 -6.83 3.01
C LEU A 187 -2.75 -6.21 1.64
N HIS A 188 -3.73 -5.57 0.99
CA HIS A 188 -3.50 -4.82 -0.25
C HIS A 188 -2.54 -3.64 -0.03
N HIS A 189 -2.74 -2.85 1.02
CA HIS A 189 -1.85 -1.72 1.32
C HIS A 189 -0.44 -2.16 1.68
N ILE A 190 -0.28 -3.28 2.38
CA ILE A 190 1.03 -3.87 2.70
C ILE A 190 1.77 -4.27 1.42
N LEU A 191 1.07 -4.84 0.44
CA LEU A 191 1.67 -5.09 -0.89
C LEU A 191 2.22 -3.81 -1.51
N ILE A 192 1.44 -2.72 -1.50
CA ILE A 192 1.87 -1.43 -2.04
C ILE A 192 3.06 -0.87 -1.25
N TRP A 193 2.98 -0.87 0.09
CA TRP A 193 4.04 -0.37 0.96
C TRP A 193 5.33 -1.17 0.85
N SER A 194 5.25 -2.49 0.71
CA SER A 194 6.41 -3.36 0.47
C SER A 194 7.07 -3.07 -0.89
N LYS A 195 6.26 -2.76 -1.92
CA LYS A 195 6.78 -2.36 -3.24
C LYS A 195 7.51 -1.02 -3.18
N GLU A 196 7.00 -0.10 -2.35
CA GLU A 196 7.55 1.24 -2.15
C GLU A 196 8.67 1.32 -1.11
N ARG A 197 8.98 0.19 -0.44
CA ARG A 197 9.93 0.12 0.67
C ARG A 197 9.62 1.09 1.81
N LYS A 198 8.33 1.20 2.15
CA LYS A 198 7.84 2.25 3.05
C LYS A 198 8.08 1.90 4.52
N GLU A 199 8.49 2.91 5.29
CA GLU A 199 8.33 2.91 6.75
C GLU A 199 6.87 3.22 7.12
N VAL A 200 6.15 2.21 7.60
CA VAL A 200 4.73 2.30 7.96
C VAL A 200 4.58 2.84 9.37
N THR A 201 3.75 3.87 9.52
CA THR A 201 3.40 4.51 10.79
C THR A 201 1.98 4.17 11.23
N TYR A 202 1.65 4.45 12.50
CA TYR A 202 0.26 4.33 12.97
C TYR A 202 -0.72 5.23 12.18
N THR A 203 -0.27 6.40 11.73
CA THR A 203 -1.08 7.30 10.90
C THR A 203 -1.39 6.69 9.53
N ASP A 204 -0.46 5.94 8.93
CA ASP A 204 -0.72 5.23 7.67
C ASP A 204 -1.75 4.12 7.85
N LEU A 205 -1.63 3.36 8.94
CA LEU A 205 -2.61 2.36 9.33
C LEU A 205 -4.00 2.98 9.49
N LEU A 206 -4.11 4.09 10.22
CA LEU A 206 -5.37 4.82 10.40
C LEU A 206 -5.99 5.30 9.10
N LYS A 207 -5.18 5.78 8.13
CA LYS A 207 -5.69 6.19 6.81
C LYS A 207 -6.38 5.04 6.09
N VAL A 208 -5.85 3.82 6.17
CA VAL A 208 -6.48 2.64 5.56
C VAL A 208 -7.79 2.31 6.27
N ILE A 209 -7.80 2.30 7.61
CA ILE A 209 -9.02 2.04 8.38
C ILE A 209 -10.10 3.08 8.06
N GLN A 210 -9.75 4.37 8.02
CA GLN A 210 -10.68 5.44 7.70
C GLN A 210 -11.19 5.33 6.26
N PHE A 211 -10.31 5.00 5.30
CA PHE A 211 -10.68 4.78 3.91
C PHE A 211 -11.75 3.68 3.75
N VAL A 212 -11.61 2.57 4.47
CA VAL A 212 -12.60 1.48 4.46
C VAL A 212 -13.91 1.94 5.12
N LYS A 213 -13.86 2.62 6.26
CA LYS A 213 -15.04 3.18 6.95
C LYS A 213 -15.82 4.14 6.04
N ASP A 214 -15.12 5.06 5.38
CA ASP A 214 -15.72 6.03 4.47
C ASP A 214 -16.31 5.38 3.22
N SER A 215 -15.74 4.27 2.76
CA SER A 215 -16.26 3.51 1.62
C SER A 215 -17.55 2.78 2.00
N ALA A 216 -17.60 2.17 3.18
CA ALA A 216 -18.79 1.49 3.69
C ALA A 216 -19.96 2.44 4.01
N SER A 217 -19.67 3.68 4.46
CA SER A 217 -20.72 4.66 4.73
C SER A 217 -21.39 5.18 3.45
N LYS A 218 -20.62 5.32 2.37
CA LYS A 218 -21.12 5.78 1.06
C LYS A 218 -22.11 4.82 0.41
N THR A 219 -21.93 3.51 0.57
CA THR A 219 -22.77 2.49 -0.08
C THR A 219 -24.09 2.25 0.65
N SER A 220 -24.12 2.37 1.98
CA SER A 220 -25.28 2.03 2.80
C SER A 220 -26.34 3.14 2.91
N THR A 221 -25.97 4.41 2.70
CA THR A 221 -26.85 5.55 3.03
C THR A 221 -27.20 6.46 1.86
N LEU A 222 -26.45 6.43 0.75
CA LEU A 222 -26.58 7.43 -0.31
C LEU A 222 -27.15 6.82 -1.59
N GLU A 223 -28.48 6.77 -1.69
CA GLU A 223 -29.18 6.34 -2.92
C GLU A 223 -28.71 7.08 -4.16
N ALA A 224 -28.35 8.35 -4.03
CA ALA A 224 -27.86 9.17 -5.14
C ALA A 224 -26.51 8.67 -5.69
N ILE A 225 -25.65 8.07 -4.87
CA ILE A 225 -24.41 7.43 -5.36
C ILE A 225 -24.77 6.07 -5.95
N ASN A 226 -25.60 5.27 -5.27
CA ASN A 226 -26.01 3.94 -5.75
C ASN A 226 -26.75 3.97 -7.10
N LYS A 227 -27.52 5.05 -7.35
CA LYS A 227 -28.24 5.30 -8.60
C LYS A 227 -27.41 6.13 -9.61
N ASN A 228 -26.13 6.38 -9.33
CA ASN A 228 -25.22 7.19 -10.15
C ASN A 228 -25.72 8.62 -10.44
N TYR A 229 -26.54 9.21 -9.57
CA TYR A 229 -26.97 10.61 -9.66
C TYR A 229 -25.85 11.58 -9.33
N ILE A 230 -24.84 11.16 -8.57
CA ILE A 230 -23.68 11.96 -8.23
C ILE A 230 -22.44 11.31 -8.83
N SER A 231 -21.75 12.05 -9.71
CA SER A 231 -20.48 11.66 -10.29
C SER A 231 -19.37 12.61 -9.85
N LYS A 232 -18.15 12.09 -9.72
CA LYS A 232 -16.98 12.93 -9.43
C LYS A 232 -16.67 13.80 -10.64
N ILE A 233 -16.74 15.12 -10.47
CA ILE A 233 -16.30 16.07 -11.50
C ILE A 233 -14.76 16.07 -11.54
N SER A 234 -14.19 15.85 -12.72
CA SER A 234 -12.76 16.00 -12.97
C SER A 234 -12.47 17.40 -13.50
N PHE A 235 -11.72 18.20 -12.75
CA PHE A 235 -11.31 19.55 -13.18
C PHE A 235 -10.07 19.57 -14.09
N LYS A 236 -9.74 18.43 -14.71
CA LYS A 236 -8.64 18.37 -15.70
C LYS A 236 -9.17 18.79 -17.07
N LYS A 237 -8.45 19.73 -17.73
CA LYS A 237 -8.78 20.21 -19.07
C LYS A 237 -8.82 19.02 -20.04
N GLN A 238 -9.96 18.82 -20.69
CA GLN A 238 -10.18 17.68 -21.57
C GLN A 238 -9.82 18.10 -22.99
N THR A 239 -8.77 17.52 -23.58
CA THR A 239 -8.34 17.84 -24.95
C THR A 239 -9.24 17.21 -26.03
N ASN A 240 -10.05 16.23 -25.67
CA ASN A 240 -10.82 15.41 -26.61
C ASN A 240 -12.33 15.44 -26.31
N GLY A 241 -12.84 16.58 -25.84
CA GLY A 241 -14.24 16.71 -25.42
C GLY A 241 -15.20 16.70 -26.61
N GLU A 242 -16.13 15.76 -26.57
CA GLU A 242 -17.33 15.72 -27.41
C GLU A 242 -18.07 17.06 -27.39
N ASN A 243 -18.49 17.49 -28.58
CA ASN A 243 -19.48 18.52 -28.88
C ASN A 243 -19.73 19.61 -27.80
N PHE A 244 -18.75 20.49 -27.62
CA PHE A 244 -18.88 21.73 -26.83
C PHE A 244 -19.94 22.69 -27.37
N ASP A 245 -20.42 22.47 -28.60
CA ASP A 245 -21.46 23.24 -29.28
C ASP A 245 -22.76 23.32 -28.45
N ASN A 246 -23.02 22.30 -27.63
CA ASN A 246 -24.13 22.29 -26.68
C ASN A 246 -24.18 23.52 -25.76
N TYR A 247 -23.03 24.10 -25.42
CA TYR A 247 -22.98 25.35 -24.64
C TYR A 247 -23.49 26.54 -25.45
N PHE A 248 -23.13 26.63 -26.74
CA PHE A 248 -23.54 27.70 -27.63
C PHE A 248 -25.00 27.58 -28.09
N ASP A 249 -25.57 26.37 -28.05
CA ASP A 249 -26.99 26.08 -28.28
C ASP A 249 -27.91 26.59 -27.14
N GLY A 250 -27.36 27.22 -26.10
CA GLY A 250 -28.13 27.73 -24.97
C GLY A 250 -28.57 26.66 -23.96
N LYS A 251 -27.97 25.46 -24.01
CA LYS A 251 -28.19 24.44 -22.96
C LYS A 251 -27.51 24.88 -21.66
N ALA A 252 -28.01 24.36 -20.53
CA ALA A 252 -27.46 24.68 -19.23
C ALA A 252 -25.94 24.39 -19.17
N ALA A 253 -25.18 25.32 -18.58
CA ALA A 253 -23.75 25.19 -18.42
C ALA A 253 -23.40 23.97 -17.56
N ARG A 254 -22.47 23.15 -18.03
CA ARG A 254 -21.94 21.99 -17.32
C ARG A 254 -20.54 22.30 -16.77
N PRO A 255 -20.09 21.60 -15.71
CA PRO A 255 -18.74 21.79 -15.18
C PRO A 255 -17.65 21.66 -16.25
N GLU A 256 -17.85 20.77 -17.23
CA GLU A 256 -16.97 20.58 -18.39
C GLU A 256 -16.80 21.86 -19.23
N HIS A 257 -17.83 22.70 -19.33
CA HIS A 257 -17.76 23.97 -20.03
C HIS A 257 -16.90 24.97 -19.27
N ILE A 258 -16.99 25.01 -17.93
CA ILE A 258 -16.17 25.89 -17.09
C ILE A 258 -14.70 25.49 -17.16
N ILE A 259 -14.41 24.18 -17.09
CA ILE A 259 -13.04 23.64 -17.15
C ILE A 259 -12.36 23.93 -18.49
N ASN A 260 -13.14 24.06 -19.57
CA ASN A 260 -12.65 24.39 -20.90
C ASN A 260 -12.77 25.89 -21.23
N ASP A 261 -12.96 26.75 -20.23
CA ASP A 261 -13.04 28.20 -20.39
C ASP A 261 -14.16 28.67 -21.34
N LEU A 262 -15.23 27.87 -21.49
CA LEU A 262 -16.36 28.17 -22.38
C LEU A 262 -17.28 29.32 -21.94
N PRO A 263 -17.19 29.92 -20.74
CA PRO A 263 -17.59 31.30 -20.54
C PRO A 263 -16.65 32.26 -21.32
N ILE A 264 -16.74 32.23 -22.65
CA ILE A 264 -15.89 33.04 -23.53
C ILE A 264 -16.48 34.46 -23.62
N ARG A 265 -15.65 35.46 -23.32
CA ARG A 265 -15.92 36.88 -23.60
C ARG A 265 -16.32 37.05 -25.06
N ARG A 266 -17.42 37.76 -25.34
CA ARG A 266 -17.85 38.03 -26.72
C ARG A 266 -17.47 39.44 -27.09
N GLU A 267 -16.18 39.71 -27.20
CA GLU A 267 -15.62 41.07 -27.32
C GLU A 267 -16.30 41.89 -28.43
N TYR A 268 -16.52 41.29 -29.60
CA TYR A 268 -17.24 41.94 -30.70
C TYR A 268 -18.66 42.41 -30.34
N TRP A 269 -19.42 41.57 -29.63
CA TRP A 269 -20.79 41.90 -29.21
C TRP A 269 -20.79 42.87 -28.04
N GLU A 270 -19.85 42.72 -27.10
CA GLU A 270 -19.63 43.66 -26.01
C GLU A 270 -19.34 45.07 -26.56
N GLU A 271 -18.45 45.18 -27.55
CA GLU A 271 -18.15 46.43 -28.24
C GLU A 271 -19.35 47.01 -28.99
N LYS A 272 -20.11 46.19 -29.72
CA LYS A 272 -21.35 46.63 -30.39
C LYS A 272 -22.40 47.14 -29.40
N ILE A 273 -22.60 46.45 -28.29
CA ILE A 273 -23.55 46.86 -27.25
C ILE A 273 -23.08 48.18 -26.64
N LEU A 274 -21.78 48.31 -26.31
CA LEU A 274 -21.21 49.55 -25.80
C LEU A 274 -21.39 50.71 -26.79
N ALA A 275 -21.07 50.50 -28.07
CA ALA A 275 -21.26 51.49 -29.12
C ALA A 275 -22.72 51.96 -29.24
N SER A 276 -23.68 51.03 -29.25
CA SER A 276 -25.11 51.38 -29.31
C SER A 276 -25.59 52.15 -28.06
N LEU A 277 -25.06 51.83 -26.87
CA LEU A 277 -25.35 52.57 -25.64
C LEU A 277 -24.77 53.99 -25.69
N TYR A 278 -23.60 54.18 -26.29
CA TYR A 278 -23.03 55.51 -26.52
C TYR A 278 -23.84 56.32 -27.53
N GLU A 279 -24.28 55.72 -28.64
CA GLU A 279 -25.15 56.39 -29.63
C GLU A 279 -26.50 56.81 -29.03
N CYS A 280 -27.13 55.96 -28.22
CA CYS A 280 -28.36 56.30 -27.47
C CYS A 280 -28.15 57.45 -26.45
N LYS A 281 -26.98 57.53 -25.81
CA LYS A 281 -26.64 58.64 -24.91
C LYS A 281 -26.41 59.96 -25.66
N PHE A 282 -25.97 59.92 -26.92
CA PHE A 282 -25.87 61.10 -27.76
C PHE A 282 -27.23 61.58 -28.29
N HIS A 283 -28.14 60.67 -28.66
CA HIS A 283 -29.51 61.02 -29.08
C HIS A 283 -30.40 61.56 -27.95
N SER A 284 -30.13 61.23 -26.69
CA SER A 284 -30.86 61.77 -25.53
C SER A 284 -30.38 63.17 -25.09
N LYS A 285 -29.30 63.70 -25.67
CA LYS A 285 -28.80 65.07 -25.41
C LYS A 285 -29.16 66.10 -26.49
N PHE A 286 -29.76 65.68 -27.60
CA PHE A 286 -30.29 66.58 -28.62
C PHE A 286 -31.67 66.09 -29.09
N PRO A 287 -32.78 66.75 -28.71
CA PRO A 287 -34.09 66.39 -29.23
C PRO A 287 -34.23 67.02 -30.62
N ALA A 288 -34.00 66.25 -31.66
CA ALA A 288 -34.47 66.57 -33.01
C ALA A 288 -35.26 65.37 -33.55
N VAL A 289 -36.53 65.66 -33.79
CA VAL A 289 -37.61 64.87 -34.37
C VAL A 289 -37.15 63.95 -35.52
N SER A 290 -37.31 62.63 -35.37
CA SER A 290 -38.13 61.79 -36.26
C SER A 290 -38.10 60.31 -35.87
N GLN A 291 -39.29 59.77 -35.62
CA GLN A 291 -39.80 58.40 -35.85
C GLN A 291 -38.86 57.17 -35.84
N THR A 292 -39.39 56.13 -35.17
CA THR A 292 -39.10 54.68 -35.26
C THR A 292 -37.89 54.11 -34.53
N CYS A 293 -38.02 53.93 -33.22
CA CYS A 293 -37.38 52.84 -32.48
C CYS A 293 -38.41 51.74 -32.19
N PHE A 294 -38.71 50.89 -33.16
CA PHE A 294 -39.23 49.55 -32.94
C PHE A 294 -38.94 48.70 -34.17
N HIS A 295 -37.86 47.92 -34.10
CA HIS A 295 -37.79 46.60 -34.74
C HIS A 295 -36.71 45.78 -34.02
N PHE A 296 -37.16 45.06 -32.99
CA PHE A 296 -36.57 43.78 -32.63
C PHE A 296 -37.35 42.69 -33.37
N PHE A 297 -36.61 41.68 -33.85
CA PHE A 297 -37.04 40.43 -34.51
C PHE A 297 -37.49 40.50 -35.99
N ASN A 298 -36.59 40.04 -36.86
CA ASN A 298 -36.75 39.02 -37.91
C ASN A 298 -35.30 38.64 -38.29
N GLY A 299 -34.80 37.41 -38.13
CA GLY A 299 -35.38 36.16 -38.60
C GLY A 299 -34.75 35.82 -39.94
N GLU A 300 -33.50 35.31 -39.92
CA GLU A 300 -32.86 34.40 -40.88
C GLU A 300 -31.54 33.88 -40.29
#